data_AF-A0A7H9DLK6-F1
#
_entry.id   AF-A0A7H9DLK6-F1
#
_cell.length_a   1.000
_cell.length_b   1.000
_cell.length_c   1.000
_cell.angle_alpha   90.00
_cell.angle_beta   90.00
_cell.angle_gamma   90.00
#
_symmetry.space_group_name_H-M   'P 1'
#
loop_
_entity.id
_entity.type
_entity.pdbx_description
1 polymer ?
#
loop_
_entity_poly.entity_id
_entity_poly.type
_entity_poly.pdbx_seq_one_letter_code
_entity_poly.pdbx_strand_id
1 'polypeptide(L)' 'MTKDIATMIEEIRDRLNLVNPGLIDPDKYSDEHREDIEDIYDFVTSKETFTPHEMTGITEALGALRQS' A
#
# COMPACT_ATOMS: atom_id res chain seq x y z
N MET A 1 3.74 9.98 16.51
CA MET A 1 2.90 8.77 16.63
C MET A 1 3.10 8.00 15.35
N THR A 2 3.59 6.77 15.44
CA THR A 2 3.73 5.86 14.28
C THR A 2 2.33 5.42 13.86
N LYS A 3 2.02 5.46 12.56
CA LYS A 3 0.74 4.97 12.03
C LYS A 3 0.71 3.45 12.13
N ASP A 4 -0.46 2.88 12.37
CA ASP A 4 -0.69 1.44 12.23
C ASP A 4 -0.75 1.05 10.74
N ILE A 5 -0.52 -0.23 10.47
CA ILE A 5 -0.48 -0.77 9.11
C ILE A 5 -1.81 -0.57 8.39
N ALA A 6 -2.93 -0.74 9.08
CA ALA A 6 -4.24 -0.61 8.45
C ALA A 6 -4.45 0.80 7.90
N THR A 7 -4.12 1.82 8.70
CA THR A 7 -4.17 3.22 8.27
C THR A 7 -3.25 3.50 7.07
N MET A 8 -2.02 2.95 7.06
CA MET A 8 -1.11 3.14 5.93
C MET A 8 -1.63 2.51 4.64
N ILE A 9 -2.17 1.30 4.74
CA ILE A 9 -2.75 0.56 3.61
C ILE A 9 -3.99 1.27 3.05
N GLU A 10 -4.86 1.80 3.93
CA GLU A 10 -6.02 2.59 3.51
C GLU A 10 -5.61 3.86 2.76
N GLU A 11 -4.63 4.60 3.28
CA GLU A 11 -4.14 5.82 2.62
C GLU A 11 -3.46 5.54 1.28
N ILE A 12 -2.70 4.45 1.16
CA ILE A 12 -2.14 4.00 -0.12
C ILE A 12 -3.27 3.69 -1.11
N ARG A 13 -4.29 2.95 -0.69
CA ARG A 13 -5.44 2.61 -1.53
C ARG A 13 -6.12 3.86 -2.08
N ASP A 14 -6.36 4.83 -1.21
CA ASP A 14 -7.02 6.08 -1.55
C ASP A 14 -6.14 6.93 -2.49
N ARG A 15 -4.83 7.01 -2.24
CA ARG A 15 -3.85 7.70 -3.13
C ARG A 15 -3.79 7.10 -4.53
N LEU A 16 -3.87 5.78 -4.63
CA LEU A 16 -3.85 5.06 -5.90
C LEU A 16 -5.23 5.00 -6.58
N ASN A 17 -6.26 5.60 -5.97
CA ASN A 17 -7.66 5.53 -6.43
C ASN A 17 -8.12 4.08 -6.68
N LEU A 18 -7.69 3.14 -5.83
CA LEU A 18 -8.04 1.73 -5.95
C LEU A 18 -9.42 1.48 -5.34
N VAL A 19 -10.45 1.62 -6.18
CA VAL A 19 -11.86 1.45 -5.78
C VAL A 19 -12.26 -0.02 -5.57
N ASN A 20 -11.41 -0.98 -5.94
CA ASN A 20 -11.69 -2.40 -5.73
C ASN A 20 -11.12 -2.85 -4.38
N PRO A 21 -11.97 -3.09 -3.36
CA PRO A 21 -11.52 -3.48 -2.03
C PRO A 21 -10.80 -4.84 -2.01
N GLY A 22 -10.99 -5.69 -3.02
CA GLY A 22 -10.29 -6.98 -3.13
C GLY A 22 -8.84 -6.89 -3.58
N LEU A 23 -8.40 -5.74 -4.10
CA LEU A 23 -6.99 -5.56 -4.51
C LEU A 23 -6.09 -5.34 -3.29
N ILE A 24 -6.55 -4.56 -2.32
CA ILE A 24 -5.78 -4.17 -1.14
C ILE A 24 -6.74 -4.12 0.06
N ASP A 25 -6.62 -5.12 0.93
CA ASP A 25 -7.41 -5.29 2.14
C ASP A 25 -6.46 -5.21 3.36
N PRO A 26 -6.58 -4.19 4.23
CA PRO A 26 -5.76 -4.02 5.44
C PRO A 26 -5.63 -5.28 6.30
N ASP A 27 -6.70 -6.07 6.40
CA ASP A 27 -6.74 -7.28 7.24
C ASP A 27 -5.84 -8.41 6.71
N LYS A 28 -5.32 -8.26 5.48
CA LYS A 28 -4.40 -9.22 4.84
C LYS A 28 -2.92 -8.88 5.07
N TYR A 29 -2.62 -7.83 5.81
CA TYR A 29 -1.26 -7.40 6.12
C TYR A 29 -0.97 -7.63 7.61
N SER A 30 0.22 -8.15 7.91
CA SER A 30 0.72 -8.32 9.29
C SER A 30 1.90 -7.40 9.55
N ASP A 31 2.27 -7.25 10.82
CA ASP A 31 3.49 -6.55 11.24
C ASP A 31 4.80 -7.18 10.74
N GLU A 32 4.76 -8.38 10.13
CA GLU A 32 5.94 -9.06 9.57
C GLU A 32 6.61 -8.23 8.47
N HIS A 33 5.81 -7.52 7.66
CA HIS A 33 6.27 -6.70 6.53
C HIS A 33 6.11 -5.20 6.81
N ARG A 34 6.12 -4.80 8.08
CA ARG A 34 5.83 -3.40 8.46
C ARG A 34 6.78 -2.39 7.81
N GLU A 35 8.08 -2.71 7.78
CA GLU A 35 9.11 -1.84 7.19
C GLU A 35 8.87 -1.66 5.68
N ASP A 36 8.61 -2.75 4.95
CA ASP A 36 8.31 -2.70 3.52
C ASP A 36 7.03 -1.88 3.22
N ILE A 37 6.01 -2.00 4.08
CA ILE A 37 4.76 -1.22 3.96
C ILE A 37 5.02 0.27 4.22
N GLU A 38 5.85 0.60 5.21
CA GLU A 38 6.27 1.99 5.49
C GLU A 38 7.03 2.59 4.29
N ASP A 39 7.95 1.85 3.69
CA ASP A 39 8.69 2.30 2.50
C ASP A 39 7.76 2.58 1.31
N ILE A 40 6.79 1.70 1.05
CA ILE A 40 5.78 1.91 0.00
C ILE A 40 4.90 3.12 0.33
N TYR A 41 4.48 3.25 1.58
CA TYR A 41 3.65 4.36 2.05
C TYR A 41 4.37 5.70 1.88
N ASP A 42 5.64 5.79 2.27
CA ASP A 42 6.46 6.99 2.11
C ASP A 42 6.63 7.35 0.63
N PHE A 43 6.87 6.36 -0.23
CA PHE A 43 6.92 6.57 -1.68
C PHE A 43 5.59 7.11 -2.23
N VAL A 44 4.47 6.50 -1.86
CA VAL A 44 3.14 6.87 -2.35
C VAL A 44 2.71 8.25 -1.84
N THR A 45 3.04 8.60 -0.60
CA THR A 45 2.68 9.90 -0.03
C THR A 45 3.58 11.03 -0.53
N SER A 46 4.82 10.73 -0.95
CA SER A 46 5.77 11.70 -1.51
C SER A 46 5.38 12.26 -2.88
N LYS A 47 4.46 11.60 -3.60
CA LYS A 47 4.05 11.96 -4.98
C LYS A 47 2.55 12.26 -5.09
N GLU A 48 2.21 13.20 -5.96
CA GLU A 48 0.81 13.59 -6.22
C GLU A 48 0.13 12.72 -7.28
N THR A 49 0.88 12.23 -8.26
CA THR A 49 0.35 11.44 -9.39
C THR A 49 1.30 10.30 -9.75
N PHE A 50 0.74 9.19 -10.24
CA PHE A 50 1.49 8.00 -10.65
C PHE A 50 1.24 7.69 -12.12
N THR A 51 2.30 7.27 -12.81
CA THR A 51 2.17 6.68 -14.14
C THR A 51 1.55 5.27 -14.04
N PRO A 52 0.97 4.74 -15.13
CA PRO A 52 0.44 3.37 -15.12
C PRO A 52 1.47 2.32 -14.71
N HIS A 53 2.73 2.48 -15.11
CA HIS A 53 3.80 1.56 -14.75
C HIS A 53 4.13 1.59 -13.26
N GLU A 54 4.16 2.78 -12.65
CA GLU A 54 4.35 2.91 -11.20
C GLU A 54 3.16 2.32 -10.44
N MET A 55 1.93 2.59 -10.88
CA MET A 55 0.75 1.97 -10.26
C MET A 55 0.83 0.45 -10.29
N THR A 56 1.18 -0.15 -11.43
CA THR A 56 1.38 -1.60 -11.51
C THR A 56 2.46 -2.08 -10.53
N GLY A 57 3.64 -1.45 -10.51
CA GLY A 57 4.73 -1.86 -9.62
C GLY A 57 4.36 -1.75 -8.14
N ILE A 58 3.65 -0.69 -7.73
CA ILE A 58 3.18 -0.53 -6.36
C ILE A 58 2.16 -1.62 -6.01
N THR A 59 1.20 -1.89 -6.89
CA THR A 59 0.18 -2.94 -6.64
C THR A 59 0.79 -4.34 -6.58
N GLU A 60 1.81 -4.63 -7.39
CA GLU A 60 2.53 -5.90 -7.35
C GLU A 60 3.33 -6.06 -6.06
N ALA A 61 4.04 -5.01 -5.64
CA ALA A 61 4.77 -5.00 -4.37
C ALA A 61 3.82 -5.25 -3.19
N LEU A 62 2.71 -4.52 -3.11
CA LEU A 62 1.69 -4.70 -2.07
C LEU A 62 1.01 -6.08 -2.14
N GLY A 63 0.89 -6.66 -3.33
CA GLY A 63 0.38 -8.02 -3.51
C GLY A 63 1.34 -9.09 -2.98
N ALA A 64 2.66 -8.86 -3.08
CA ALA A 64 3.68 -9.78 -2.57
C ALA A 64 3.79 -9.77 -1.03
N LEU A 65 3.44 -8.65 -0.38
CA LEU A 65 3.42 -8.51 1.08
C LEU A 65 2.14 -9.04 1.74
N ARG A 66 1.16 -9.46 0.93
CA ARG A 66 -0.10 -10.00 1.44
C ARG A 66 0.20 -11.34 2.14
N GLN A 67 -0.27 -11.50 3.38
CA GLN A 67 -0.14 -12.76 4.13
C GLN A 67 -0.56 -13.93 3.23
N SER A 68 0.41 -14.82 2.99
CA SER A 68 0.24 -16.06 2.21
C SER A 68 -0.49 -17.11 3.03
#